data_AF-Q7NE12-F1
#
_entry.id   AF-Q7NE12-F1
#
_cell.length_a   1.000
_cell.length_b   1.000
_cell.length_c   1.000
_cell.angle_alpha   90.00
_cell.angle_beta   90.00
_cell.angle_gamma   90.00
#
_symmetry.space_group_name_H-M   'P 1'
#
loop_
_entity.id
_entity.type
_entity.pdbx_description
1 polymer ?
#
loop_
_entity_poly.entity_id
_entity_poly.type
_entity_poly.pdbx_seq_one_letter_code
_entity_poly.pdbx_strand_id
1 'polypeptide(L)'
;MPGKYITTQQVKLFMTLRNQGAQQQTAAAKAGFSTRTAHRIEQGTHQPHHCQPRSYRTRPDPLAEVWHSELIPLLRRTPSLKPMTLWEHLQKLYPGQYPRKVLRTLERRVREWPALEGPPKEVMFRQEHLPGVMGLSDFTKLKQAVVTIGGRPFTHLLYHFRLAYSGWSYVQVVQGGESFAALSEGLQNALWKLGGCPAEHRTDSLSAAFHNLLPRTIEDLSLAYDGLCLHYRMAPSRNNRGKGHENGSVESSSGALPQRP
;
A
#
# COMPACT_ATOMS: atom_id res chain seq x y z
N MET A 1 -0.77 41.49 -1.23
CA MET A 1 -0.55 40.02 -1.33
C MET A 1 0.43 39.60 -0.25
N PRO A 2 0.05 38.78 0.75
CA PRO A 2 1.01 38.23 1.71
C PRO A 2 2.10 37.46 0.93
N GLY A 3 3.35 37.86 1.15
CA GLY A 3 4.48 37.55 0.28
C GLY A 3 4.84 36.07 0.27
N LYS A 4 5.03 35.52 -0.94
CA LYS A 4 5.73 34.24 -1.12
C LYS A 4 7.11 34.37 -0.48
N TYR A 5 7.44 33.47 0.44
CA TYR A 5 8.75 33.43 1.07
C TYR A 5 9.82 33.10 0.03
N ILE A 6 10.97 33.75 0.12
CA ILE A 6 12.12 33.47 -0.75
C ILE A 6 12.68 32.10 -0.35
N THR A 7 12.71 31.19 -1.31
CA THR A 7 13.15 29.81 -1.07
C THR A 7 14.68 29.70 -1.07
N THR A 8 15.20 28.67 -0.43
CA THR A 8 16.65 28.36 -0.41
C THR A 8 17.20 28.14 -1.83
N GLN A 9 16.38 27.61 -2.75
CA GLN A 9 16.77 27.43 -4.16
C GLN A 9 16.96 28.76 -4.88
N GLN A 10 16.07 29.74 -4.65
CA GLN A 10 16.20 31.08 -5.22
C GLN A 10 17.45 31.79 -4.71
N VAL A 11 17.76 31.66 -3.41
CA VAL A 11 19.00 32.20 -2.83
C VAL A 11 20.25 31.56 -3.46
N LYS A 12 20.25 30.23 -3.63
CA LYS A 12 21.36 29.52 -4.30
C LYS A 12 21.56 29.99 -5.73
N LEU A 13 20.48 30.08 -6.51
CA LEU A 13 20.52 30.57 -7.89
C LEU A 13 21.09 31.99 -7.97
N PHE A 14 20.66 32.87 -7.08
CA PHE A 14 21.20 34.22 -6.98
C PHE A 14 22.71 34.22 -6.69
N MET A 15 23.18 33.45 -5.70
CA MET A 15 24.61 33.37 -5.37
C MET A 15 25.44 32.81 -6.52
N THR A 16 24.94 31.79 -7.24
CA THR A 16 25.61 31.25 -8.43
C THR A 16 25.77 32.30 -9.51
N LEU A 17 24.72 33.08 -9.79
CA LEU A 17 24.77 34.17 -10.78
C LEU A 17 25.72 35.30 -10.35
N ARG A 18 25.79 35.60 -9.04
CA ARG A 18 26.74 36.59 -8.50
C ARG A 18 28.18 36.12 -8.61
N ASN A 19 28.46 34.84 -8.38
CA ASN A 19 29.78 34.24 -8.58
C ASN A 19 30.20 34.19 -10.05
N GLN A 20 29.24 34.11 -10.98
CA GLN A 20 29.47 34.19 -12.42
C GLN A 20 29.63 35.63 -12.95
N GLY A 21 29.69 36.63 -12.07
CA GLY A 21 29.93 38.03 -12.44
C GLY A 21 28.69 38.81 -12.87
N ALA A 22 27.48 38.27 -12.71
CA ALA A 22 26.26 39.00 -13.06
C ALA A 22 26.03 40.19 -12.12
N GLN A 23 25.52 41.31 -12.65
CA GLN A 23 25.11 42.46 -11.84
C GLN A 23 23.99 42.07 -10.88
N GLN A 24 23.99 42.67 -9.68
CA GLN A 24 23.08 42.35 -8.59
C GLN A 24 21.60 42.42 -9.01
N GLN A 25 21.23 43.45 -9.78
CA GLN A 25 19.85 43.63 -10.26
C GLN A 25 19.42 42.52 -11.21
N THR A 26 20.29 42.14 -12.14
CA THR A 26 20.05 41.05 -13.10
C THR A 26 19.95 39.69 -12.39
N ALA A 27 20.84 39.44 -11.42
CA ALA A 27 20.81 38.21 -10.63
C ALA A 27 19.53 38.11 -9.77
N ALA A 28 19.09 39.21 -9.16
CA ALA A 28 17.86 39.27 -8.37
C ALA A 28 16.61 39.01 -9.22
N ALA A 29 16.54 39.65 -10.39
CA ALA A 29 15.45 39.45 -11.35
C ALA A 29 15.38 38.00 -11.82
N LYS A 30 16.53 37.41 -12.19
CA LYS A 30 16.63 35.98 -12.58
C LYS A 30 16.25 35.01 -11.45
N ALA A 31 16.55 35.36 -10.20
CA ALA A 31 16.17 34.57 -9.02
C ALA A 31 14.72 34.81 -8.55
N GLY A 32 14.01 35.76 -9.16
CA GLY A 32 12.60 36.03 -8.90
C GLY A 32 12.34 36.81 -7.61
N PHE A 33 13.25 37.71 -7.21
CA PHE A 33 13.04 38.60 -6.06
C PHE A 33 13.62 40.01 -6.27
N SER A 34 13.22 40.95 -5.39
CA SER A 34 13.60 42.35 -5.51
C SER A 34 15.09 42.61 -5.26
N THR A 35 15.61 43.71 -5.80
CA THR A 35 16.97 44.22 -5.53
C THR A 35 17.21 44.46 -4.04
N ARG A 36 16.20 44.95 -3.31
CA ARG A 36 16.25 45.12 -1.85
C ARG A 36 16.46 43.79 -1.12
N THR A 37 15.84 42.72 -1.62
CA THR A 37 16.05 41.36 -1.10
C THR A 37 17.47 40.88 -1.39
N ALA A 38 17.97 41.09 -2.61
CA ALA A 38 19.34 40.76 -2.98
C ALA A 38 20.38 41.44 -2.07
N HIS A 39 20.17 42.73 -1.77
CA HIS A 39 21.03 43.47 -0.85
C HIS A 39 20.99 42.88 0.57
N ARG A 40 19.83 42.42 1.06
CA ARG A 40 19.73 41.73 2.36
C ARG A 40 20.44 40.38 2.36
N ILE A 41 20.39 39.65 1.24
CA ILE A 41 21.05 38.36 1.07
C ILE A 41 22.58 38.53 1.08
N GLU A 42 23.11 39.51 0.35
CA GLU A 42 24.55 39.79 0.31
C GLU A 42 25.09 40.32 1.64
N GLN A 43 24.30 41.12 2.37
CA GLN A 43 24.64 41.61 3.71
C GLN A 43 24.48 40.55 4.81
N GLY A 44 24.08 39.32 4.48
CA GLY A 44 23.87 38.25 5.46
C GLY A 44 22.70 38.47 6.42
N THR A 45 21.87 39.50 6.20
CA THR A 45 20.68 39.83 7.03
C THR A 45 19.41 39.13 6.56
N HIS A 46 19.48 38.43 5.44
CA HIS A 46 18.39 37.57 4.98
C HIS A 46 18.43 36.24 5.74
N GLN A 47 17.49 36.07 6.66
CA GLN A 47 17.27 34.80 7.36
C GLN A 47 16.11 34.05 6.67
N PRO A 48 16.39 33.10 5.75
CA PRO A 48 15.34 32.31 5.10
C PRO A 48 14.60 31.38 6.07
N HIS A 49 15.10 31.25 7.30
CA HIS A 49 14.52 30.40 8.33
C HIS A 49 14.66 31.04 9.72
N HIS A 50 13.90 32.10 10.02
CA HIS A 50 13.74 32.56 11.41
C HIS A 50 12.36 32.23 11.98
N CYS A 51 11.93 31.00 11.75
CA CYS A 51 10.97 30.34 12.60
C CYS A 51 11.55 28.97 12.97
N GLN A 52 12.68 28.94 13.67
CA GLN A 52 12.93 27.76 14.50
C GLN A 52 11.73 27.66 15.44
N PRO A 53 10.99 26.53 15.43
CA PRO A 53 9.88 26.37 16.34
C PRO A 53 10.42 26.55 17.76
N ARG A 54 9.81 27.45 18.53
CA ARG A 54 10.22 27.70 19.91
C ARG A 54 10.18 26.37 20.65
N SER A 55 11.31 25.99 21.26
CA SER A 55 11.44 24.74 22.03
C SER A 55 10.74 24.80 23.38
N TYR A 56 10.46 26.02 23.88
CA TYR A 56 9.82 26.24 25.18
C TYR A 56 8.37 26.69 25.03
N ARG A 57 7.52 26.25 25.96
CA ARG A 57 6.14 26.74 26.09
C ARG A 57 6.14 28.04 26.89
N THR A 58 5.41 29.04 26.41
CA THR A 58 5.22 30.32 27.13
C THR A 58 4.16 30.23 28.23
N ARG A 59 3.39 29.13 28.31
CA ARG A 59 2.33 28.91 29.31
C ARG A 59 2.31 27.47 29.82
N PRO A 60 1.96 27.25 31.10
CA PRO A 60 1.74 25.91 31.65
C PRO A 60 0.62 25.21 30.86
N ASP A 61 0.77 23.89 30.71
CA ASP A 61 -0.18 23.09 29.95
C ASP A 61 -1.44 22.86 30.77
N PRO A 62 -2.61 23.33 30.31
CA PRO A 62 -3.86 23.20 31.06
C PRO A 62 -4.29 21.74 31.24
N LEU A 63 -3.79 20.80 30.43
CA LEU A 63 -4.18 19.39 30.50
C LEU A 63 -3.10 18.50 31.14
N ALA A 64 -2.00 19.03 31.66
CA ALA A 64 -0.89 18.19 32.14
C ALA A 64 -1.31 17.16 33.20
N GLU A 65 -2.12 17.62 34.16
CA GLU A 65 -2.58 16.84 35.31
C GLU A 65 -3.55 15.72 34.88
N VAL A 66 -4.63 16.06 34.17
CA VAL A 66 -5.66 15.11 33.73
C VAL A 66 -5.25 14.22 32.56
N TRP A 67 -4.21 14.59 31.81
CA TRP A 67 -3.79 13.83 30.63
C TRP A 67 -3.35 12.42 30.97
N HIS A 68 -2.48 12.26 31.95
CA HIS A 68 -1.94 10.95 32.33
C HIS A 68 -2.86 10.18 33.26
N SER A 69 -3.57 10.86 34.16
CA SER A 69 -4.44 10.23 35.18
C SER A 69 -5.78 9.76 34.62
N GLU A 70 -6.38 10.48 33.67
CA GLU A 70 -7.76 10.22 33.22
C GLU A 70 -7.85 9.94 31.71
N LEU A 71 -7.25 10.79 30.89
CA LEU A 71 -7.44 10.74 29.44
C LEU A 71 -6.70 9.56 28.78
N ILE A 72 -5.47 9.26 29.21
CA ILE A 72 -4.72 8.10 28.70
C ILE A 72 -5.44 6.78 29.05
N PRO A 73 -5.89 6.52 30.30
CA PRO A 73 -6.66 5.31 30.61
C PRO A 73 -7.91 5.13 29.75
N LEU A 74 -8.65 6.22 29.48
CA LEU A 74 -9.82 6.20 28.60
C LEU A 74 -9.44 5.84 27.16
N LEU A 75 -8.36 6.43 26.62
CA LEU A 75 -7.85 6.13 25.28
C LEU A 75 -7.31 4.69 25.16
N ARG A 76 -6.69 4.16 26.22
CA ARG A 76 -6.24 2.75 26.26
C ARG A 76 -7.42 1.79 26.25
N ARG A 77 -8.50 2.10 26.99
CA ARG A 77 -9.73 1.29 26.99
C ARG A 77 -10.47 1.37 25.66
N THR A 78 -10.53 2.56 25.06
CA THR A 78 -11.26 2.81 23.81
C THR A 78 -10.48 3.76 22.89
N PRO A 79 -9.59 3.22 22.03
CA PRO A 79 -8.74 4.03 21.14
C PRO A 79 -9.50 4.89 20.11
N SER A 80 -10.76 4.57 19.84
CA SER A 80 -11.62 5.30 18.88
C SER A 80 -12.31 6.53 19.46
N LEU A 81 -12.07 6.88 20.74
CA LEU A 81 -12.67 8.04 21.39
C LEU A 81 -12.29 9.34 20.67
N LYS A 82 -13.31 10.14 20.38
CA LYS A 82 -13.12 11.45 19.74
C LYS A 82 -12.65 12.49 20.77
N PRO A 83 -11.79 13.44 20.37
CA PRO A 83 -11.37 14.54 21.24
C PRO A 83 -12.54 15.33 21.83
N MET A 84 -13.63 15.53 21.07
CA MET A 84 -14.83 16.20 21.58
C MET A 84 -15.45 15.44 22.77
N THR A 85 -15.57 14.12 22.65
CA THR A 85 -16.12 13.26 23.70
C THR A 85 -15.28 13.28 24.97
N LEU A 86 -13.96 13.32 24.82
CA LEU A 86 -13.03 13.49 25.95
C LEU A 86 -13.16 14.87 26.60
N TRP A 87 -13.35 15.93 25.82
CA TRP A 87 -13.59 17.28 26.36
C TRP A 87 -14.94 17.37 27.09
N GLU A 88 -16.01 16.78 26.55
CA GLU A 88 -17.31 16.69 27.21
C GLU A 88 -17.23 15.91 28.52
N HIS A 89 -16.40 14.85 28.56
CA HIS A 89 -16.14 14.10 29.78
C HIS A 89 -15.45 14.96 30.84
N LEU A 90 -14.41 15.72 30.46
CA LEU A 90 -13.74 16.67 31.36
C LEU A 90 -14.70 17.75 31.88
N GLN A 91 -15.63 18.24 31.05
CA GLN A 91 -16.61 19.23 31.47
C GLN A 91 -17.65 18.68 32.45
N LYS A 92 -17.91 17.36 32.44
CA LYS A 92 -18.77 16.71 33.43
C LYS A 92 -18.07 16.53 34.77
N LEU A 93 -16.79 16.16 34.76
CA LEU A 93 -15.99 15.94 35.98
C LEU A 93 -15.53 17.25 36.62
N TYR A 94 -15.19 18.23 35.80
CA TYR A 94 -14.64 19.52 36.20
C TYR A 94 -15.38 20.68 35.52
N PRO A 95 -16.64 20.96 35.92
CA PRO A 95 -17.44 22.01 35.30
C PRO A 95 -16.73 23.37 35.29
N GLY A 96 -16.51 23.92 34.10
CA GLY A 96 -15.96 25.28 33.92
C GLY A 96 -14.44 25.41 34.01
N GLN A 97 -13.72 24.35 34.40
CA GLN A 97 -12.27 24.36 34.53
C GLN A 97 -11.54 24.29 33.17
N TYR A 98 -12.17 23.66 32.17
CA TYR A 98 -11.57 23.43 30.85
C TYR A 98 -12.29 24.20 29.73
N PRO A 99 -11.89 25.46 29.45
CA PRO A 99 -12.51 26.24 28.40
C PRO A 99 -12.28 25.60 27.02
N ARG A 100 -13.19 25.82 26.09
CA ARG A 100 -13.15 25.24 24.73
C ARG A 100 -11.85 25.48 23.95
N LYS A 101 -11.07 26.51 24.32
CA LYS A 101 -9.72 26.78 23.76
C LYS A 101 -8.74 25.60 23.96
N VAL A 102 -8.99 24.74 24.95
CA VAL A 102 -8.20 23.54 25.26
C VAL A 102 -8.46 22.41 24.25
N LEU A 103 -9.58 22.43 23.54
CA LEU A 103 -9.95 21.38 22.57
C LEU A 103 -8.90 21.19 21.48
N ARG A 104 -8.31 22.27 20.96
CA ARG A 104 -7.24 22.18 19.95
C ARG A 104 -5.99 21.47 20.48
N THR A 105 -5.67 21.67 21.76
CA THR A 105 -4.57 20.97 22.44
C THR A 105 -4.91 19.50 22.62
N LEU A 106 -6.14 19.20 23.01
CA LEU A 106 -6.64 17.84 23.19
C LEU A 106 -6.64 17.06 21.86
N GLU A 107 -7.18 17.64 20.79
CA GLU A 107 -7.17 17.07 19.44
C GLU A 107 -5.76 16.71 18.96
N ARG A 108 -4.79 17.62 19.18
CA ARG A 108 -3.40 17.35 18.83
C ARG A 108 -2.85 16.15 19.60
N ARG A 109 -3.03 16.12 20.92
CA ARG A 109 -2.48 15.04 21.75
C ARG A 109 -3.16 13.69 21.45
N VAL A 110 -4.47 13.66 21.21
CA VAL A 110 -5.19 12.44 20.81
C VAL A 110 -4.71 11.93 19.44
N ARG A 111 -4.33 12.83 18.52
CA ARG A 111 -3.74 12.44 17.23
C ARG A 111 -2.33 11.88 17.35
N GLU A 112 -1.53 12.42 18.27
CA GLU A 112 -0.14 12.01 18.51
C GLU A 112 -0.05 10.75 19.38
N TRP A 113 -1.02 10.54 20.28
CA TRP A 113 -1.04 9.44 21.25
C TRP A 113 -0.86 8.04 20.62
N PRO A 114 -1.51 7.69 19.49
CA PRO A 114 -1.32 6.38 18.86
C PRO A 114 0.12 6.10 18.41
N ALA A 115 0.90 7.13 18.11
CA ALA A 115 2.29 6.97 17.69
C ALA A 115 3.27 6.80 18.87
N LEU A 116 2.88 7.24 20.06
CA LEU A 116 3.71 7.19 21.27
C LEU A 116 3.37 5.99 22.17
N GLU A 117 2.08 5.70 22.31
CA GLU A 117 1.52 4.80 23.34
C GLU A 117 0.37 3.94 22.81
N GLY A 118 0.08 4.03 21.51
CA GLY A 118 -1.00 3.27 20.87
C GLY A 118 -0.66 1.78 20.73
N PRO A 119 -1.67 0.93 20.46
CA PRO A 119 -1.41 -0.45 20.10
C PRO A 119 -0.47 -0.50 18.88
N PRO A 120 0.44 -1.49 18.81
CA PRO A 120 1.38 -1.59 17.70
C PRO A 120 0.60 -1.63 16.39
N LYS A 121 0.94 -0.72 15.47
CA LYS A 121 0.40 -0.79 14.10
C LYS A 121 0.96 -2.05 13.45
N GLU A 122 0.08 -2.83 12.82
CA GLU A 122 0.52 -3.92 11.96
C GLU A 122 1.46 -3.37 10.90
N VAL A 123 2.67 -3.95 10.84
CA VAL A 123 3.69 -3.57 9.86
C VAL A 123 3.23 -4.11 8.51
N MET A 124 2.77 -3.21 7.64
CA MET A 124 2.44 -3.54 6.26
C MET A 124 3.72 -3.55 5.42
N PHE A 125 4.16 -4.73 5.01
CA PHE A 125 5.21 -4.86 4.00
C PHE A 125 4.57 -4.76 2.62
N ARG A 126 5.10 -3.88 1.77
CA ARG A 126 4.63 -3.80 0.38
C ARG A 126 5.13 -5.03 -0.37
N GLN A 127 4.22 -5.82 -0.92
CA GLN A 127 4.59 -6.87 -1.87
C GLN A 127 5.05 -6.22 -3.17
N GLU A 128 6.31 -6.43 -3.55
CA GLU A 128 6.84 -6.03 -4.85
C GLU A 128 6.78 -7.23 -5.79
N HIS A 129 6.01 -7.12 -6.87
CA HIS A 129 6.00 -8.10 -7.94
C HIS A 129 6.98 -7.64 -9.02
N LEU A 130 7.97 -8.46 -9.34
CA LEU A 130 8.93 -8.15 -10.41
C LEU A 130 8.44 -8.71 -11.76
N PRO A 131 8.72 -8.02 -12.89
CA PRO A 131 8.38 -8.52 -14.21
C PRO A 131 8.97 -9.91 -14.46
N GLY A 132 8.17 -10.84 -14.99
CA GLY A 132 8.62 -12.18 -15.34
C GLY A 132 8.98 -13.09 -14.15
N VAL A 133 8.82 -12.64 -12.90
CA VAL A 133 9.17 -13.47 -11.74
C VAL A 133 8.06 -14.45 -11.40
N MET A 134 6.81 -14.01 -11.29
CA MET A 134 5.75 -14.86 -10.72
C MET A 134 4.58 -15.06 -11.68
N GLY A 135 4.31 -16.33 -12.01
CA GLY A 135 3.08 -16.80 -12.65
C GLY A 135 2.16 -17.50 -11.64
N LEU A 136 0.87 -17.22 -11.74
CA LEU A 136 -0.18 -17.76 -10.88
C LEU A 136 -1.16 -18.57 -11.72
N SER A 137 -1.47 -19.79 -11.29
CA SER A 137 -2.51 -20.63 -11.87
C SER A 137 -3.61 -20.93 -10.87
N ASP A 138 -4.85 -20.71 -11.30
CA ASP A 138 -6.04 -21.04 -10.53
C ASP A 138 -7.15 -21.65 -11.40
N PHE A 139 -8.11 -22.32 -10.76
CA PHE A 139 -9.34 -22.79 -11.40
C PHE A 139 -10.54 -22.04 -10.84
N THR A 140 -11.38 -21.51 -11.72
CA THR A 140 -12.53 -20.70 -11.33
C THR A 140 -13.79 -21.22 -12.02
N LYS A 141 -14.89 -21.26 -11.26
CA LYS A 141 -16.23 -21.50 -11.81
C LYS A 141 -16.97 -20.17 -11.91
N LEU A 142 -17.67 -19.96 -13.02
CA LEU A 142 -18.49 -18.79 -13.20
C LEU A 142 -19.82 -19.00 -12.46
N LYS A 143 -19.96 -18.44 -11.26
CA LYS A 143 -21.11 -18.69 -10.37
C LYS A 143 -22.38 -17.92 -10.77
N GLN A 144 -22.24 -16.80 -11.47
CA GLN A 144 -23.33 -15.85 -11.72
C GLN A 144 -23.94 -15.94 -13.12
N ALA A 145 -23.45 -16.82 -13.99
CA ALA A 145 -24.04 -17.04 -15.31
C ALA A 145 -24.02 -18.52 -15.70
N VAL A 146 -25.09 -18.96 -16.34
CA VAL A 146 -25.21 -20.31 -16.91
C VAL A 146 -24.80 -20.24 -18.36
N VAL A 147 -23.67 -20.87 -18.68
CA VAL A 147 -23.24 -21.05 -20.08
C VAL A 147 -24.06 -22.18 -20.68
N THR A 148 -24.64 -21.98 -21.85
CA THR A 148 -25.37 -23.01 -22.59
C THR A 148 -24.72 -23.29 -23.94
N ILE A 149 -24.70 -24.56 -24.35
CA ILE A 149 -24.25 -24.99 -25.68
C ILE A 149 -25.39 -25.77 -26.31
N GLY A 150 -25.87 -25.32 -27.48
CA GLY A 150 -27.04 -25.92 -28.13
C GLY A 150 -28.31 -25.91 -27.26
N GLY A 151 -28.49 -24.87 -26.44
CA GLY A 151 -29.64 -24.74 -25.53
C GLY A 151 -29.56 -25.57 -24.25
N ARG A 152 -28.52 -26.39 -24.05
CA ARG A 152 -28.34 -27.19 -22.82
C ARG A 152 -27.32 -26.52 -21.88
N PRO A 153 -27.56 -26.50 -20.55
CA PRO A 153 -26.58 -26.02 -19.58
C PRO A 153 -25.26 -26.77 -19.70
N PHE A 154 -24.16 -26.03 -19.80
CA PHE A 154 -22.81 -26.55 -19.89
C PHE A 154 -22.06 -26.28 -18.59
N THR A 155 -21.85 -27.34 -17.82
CA THR A 155 -21.03 -27.31 -16.62
C THR A 155 -19.57 -27.11 -17.03
N HIS A 156 -19.03 -25.94 -16.71
CA HIS A 156 -17.68 -25.55 -17.11
C HIS A 156 -16.83 -25.23 -15.89
N LEU A 157 -15.54 -25.43 -16.07
CA LEU A 157 -14.50 -24.97 -15.18
C LEU A 157 -13.50 -24.17 -16.03
N LEU A 158 -13.04 -23.03 -15.53
CA LEU A 158 -12.06 -22.22 -16.23
C LEU A 158 -10.72 -22.38 -15.55
N TYR A 159 -9.72 -22.81 -16.31
CA TYR A 159 -8.33 -22.63 -15.91
C TYR A 159 -7.92 -21.20 -16.22
N HIS A 160 -7.25 -20.54 -15.28
CA HIS A 160 -6.77 -19.18 -15.40
C HIS A 160 -5.31 -19.08 -14.98
N PHE A 161 -4.47 -18.63 -15.91
CA PHE A 161 -3.08 -18.27 -15.65
C PHE A 161 -2.93 -16.75 -15.69
N ARG A 162 -2.13 -16.17 -14.78
CA ARG A 162 -1.81 -14.74 -14.76
C ARG A 162 -0.38 -14.47 -14.32
N LEU A 163 0.27 -13.47 -14.94
CA LEU A 163 1.52 -12.90 -14.43
C LEU A 163 1.25 -11.83 -13.36
N ALA A 164 1.92 -11.93 -12.21
CA ALA A 164 1.68 -11.06 -11.05
C ALA A 164 1.99 -9.58 -11.34
N TYR A 165 3.04 -9.29 -12.14
CA TYR A 165 3.43 -7.91 -12.45
C TYR A 165 2.56 -7.26 -13.52
N SER A 166 2.44 -7.88 -14.69
CA SER A 166 1.81 -7.27 -15.87
C SER A 166 0.30 -7.51 -15.93
N GLY A 167 -0.25 -8.43 -15.15
CA GLY A 167 -1.66 -8.83 -15.22
C GLY A 167 -2.05 -9.61 -16.48
N TRP A 168 -1.12 -9.81 -17.44
CA TRP A 168 -1.33 -10.68 -18.60
C TRP A 168 -1.91 -12.02 -18.15
N SER A 169 -3.01 -12.41 -18.79
CA SER A 169 -3.80 -13.56 -18.38
C SER A 169 -4.18 -14.44 -19.57
N TYR A 170 -4.20 -15.74 -19.32
CA TYR A 170 -4.70 -16.75 -20.23
C TYR A 170 -5.82 -17.53 -19.54
N VAL A 171 -6.91 -17.77 -20.27
CA VAL A 171 -8.05 -18.54 -19.77
C VAL A 171 -8.39 -19.63 -20.76
N GLN A 172 -8.64 -20.84 -20.28
CA GLN A 172 -9.19 -21.93 -21.09
C GLN A 172 -10.31 -22.67 -20.36
N VAL A 173 -11.21 -23.26 -21.14
CA VAL A 173 -12.29 -24.09 -20.63
C VAL A 173 -11.77 -25.50 -20.40
N VAL A 174 -12.03 -26.05 -19.22
CA VAL A 174 -11.66 -27.42 -18.84
C VAL A 174 -12.91 -28.26 -18.70
N GLN A 175 -12.90 -29.42 -19.37
CA GLN A 175 -13.93 -30.46 -19.27
C GLN A 175 -13.37 -31.60 -18.44
N GLY A 176 -14.02 -31.95 -17.32
CA GLY A 176 -13.54 -33.03 -16.43
C GLY A 176 -13.04 -32.61 -15.06
N GLY A 177 -13.14 -31.32 -14.70
CA GLY A 177 -12.87 -30.82 -13.35
C GLY A 177 -11.40 -30.48 -13.07
N GLU A 178 -11.11 -30.21 -11.80
CA GLU A 178 -9.75 -29.86 -11.35
C GLU A 178 -8.88 -31.12 -11.35
N SER A 179 -7.93 -31.17 -12.28
CA SER A 179 -6.99 -32.29 -12.42
C SER A 179 -5.61 -31.79 -12.84
N PHE A 180 -4.59 -32.61 -12.59
CA PHE A 180 -3.23 -32.29 -13.05
C PHE A 180 -3.12 -32.20 -14.56
N ALA A 181 -3.84 -33.05 -15.31
CA ALA A 181 -3.88 -32.98 -16.77
C ALA A 181 -4.41 -31.63 -17.25
N ALA A 182 -5.48 -31.12 -16.64
CA ALA A 182 -6.03 -29.82 -16.96
C ALA A 182 -5.08 -28.66 -16.60
N LEU A 183 -4.36 -28.79 -15.48
CA LEU A 183 -3.35 -27.81 -15.06
C LEU A 183 -2.17 -27.79 -16.03
N SER A 184 -1.62 -28.95 -16.37
CA SER A 184 -0.43 -29.05 -17.21
C SER A 184 -0.70 -28.58 -18.63
N GLU A 185 -1.83 -28.98 -19.19
CA GLU A 185 -2.29 -28.49 -20.50
C GLU A 185 -2.51 -26.97 -20.48
N GLY A 186 -3.20 -26.45 -19.45
CA GLY A 186 -3.48 -25.03 -19.34
C GLY A 186 -2.23 -24.19 -19.17
N LEU A 187 -1.30 -24.65 -18.33
CA LEU A 187 -0.04 -23.97 -18.11
C LEU A 187 0.80 -23.98 -19.39
N GLN A 188 0.96 -25.13 -20.04
CA GLN A 188 1.67 -25.22 -21.31
C GLN A 188 1.11 -24.26 -22.36
N ASN A 189 -0.22 -24.27 -22.56
CA ASN A 189 -0.87 -23.40 -23.52
C ASN A 189 -0.67 -21.92 -23.17
N ALA A 190 -0.75 -21.56 -21.89
CA ALA A 190 -0.50 -20.22 -21.41
C ALA A 190 0.94 -19.78 -21.69
N LEU A 191 1.94 -20.60 -21.35
CA LEU A 191 3.35 -20.29 -21.55
C LEU A 191 3.70 -20.15 -23.04
N TRP A 192 3.14 -21.01 -23.89
CA TRP A 192 3.33 -20.93 -25.34
C TRP A 192 2.70 -19.67 -25.94
N LYS A 193 1.52 -19.26 -25.45
CA LYS A 193 0.88 -18.00 -25.87
C LYS A 193 1.61 -16.77 -25.33
N LEU A 194 2.20 -16.87 -24.14
CA LEU A 194 3.03 -15.83 -23.55
C LEU A 194 4.35 -15.67 -24.32
N GLY A 195 4.85 -16.76 -24.92
CA GLY A 195 6.14 -16.79 -25.61
C GLY A 195 7.34 -16.83 -24.65
N GLY A 196 7.11 -17.20 -23.39
CA GLY A 196 8.13 -17.24 -22.35
C GLY A 196 7.61 -17.87 -21.06
N CYS A 197 8.52 -18.10 -20.11
CA CYS A 197 8.19 -18.71 -18.81
C CYS A 197 8.57 -17.76 -17.66
N PRO A 198 7.72 -17.62 -16.63
CA PRO A 198 8.12 -16.92 -15.42
C PRO A 198 9.19 -17.70 -14.66
N ALA A 199 9.95 -17.02 -13.80
CA ALA A 199 10.94 -17.68 -12.94
C ALA A 199 10.29 -18.64 -11.93
N GLU A 200 9.11 -18.28 -11.43
CA GLU A 200 8.35 -19.02 -10.43
C GLU A 200 6.92 -19.25 -10.91
N HIS A 201 6.40 -20.44 -10.59
CA HIS A 201 5.02 -20.78 -10.81
C HIS A 201 4.34 -21.22 -9.51
N ARG A 202 3.21 -20.59 -9.19
CA ARG A 202 2.42 -20.87 -8.00
C ARG A 202 1.01 -21.32 -8.37
N THR A 203 0.54 -22.36 -7.69
CA THR A 203 -0.85 -22.82 -7.81
C THR A 203 -1.33 -23.43 -6.51
N ASP A 204 -2.55 -23.07 -6.11
CA ASP A 204 -3.22 -23.62 -4.92
C ASP A 204 -4.21 -24.73 -5.28
N SER A 205 -4.63 -24.80 -6.54
CA SER A 205 -5.69 -25.69 -7.01
C SER A 205 -5.30 -27.17 -7.00
N LEU A 206 -3.99 -27.48 -7.02
CA LEU A 206 -3.53 -28.84 -6.79
C LEU A 206 -3.90 -29.34 -5.39
N SER A 207 -3.88 -28.48 -4.37
CA SER A 207 -4.29 -28.83 -2.99
C SER A 207 -5.72 -29.32 -2.90
N ALA A 208 -6.64 -28.71 -3.66
CA ALA A 208 -8.04 -29.13 -3.73
C ALA A 208 -8.20 -30.47 -4.45
N ALA A 209 -7.44 -30.69 -5.53
CA ALA A 209 -7.39 -31.98 -6.22
C ALA A 209 -6.76 -33.10 -5.35
N PHE A 210 -5.77 -32.76 -4.52
CA PHE A 210 -5.07 -33.68 -3.61
C PHE A 210 -5.97 -34.19 -2.46
N HIS A 211 -6.92 -33.39 -1.98
CA HIS A 211 -7.73 -33.74 -0.82
C HIS A 211 -8.65 -34.97 -1.01
N ASN A 212 -8.93 -35.35 -2.26
CA ASN A 212 -9.79 -36.50 -2.58
C ASN A 212 -9.01 -37.76 -2.96
N LEU A 213 -7.67 -37.76 -2.81
CA LEU A 213 -6.81 -38.82 -3.34
C LEU A 213 -6.06 -39.56 -2.22
N LEU A 214 -5.72 -40.82 -2.49
CA LEU A 214 -4.90 -41.65 -1.61
C LEU A 214 -3.48 -41.03 -1.46
N PRO A 215 -2.79 -41.24 -0.32
CA PRO A 215 -1.48 -40.63 -0.07
C PRO A 215 -0.44 -40.84 -1.17
N ARG A 216 -0.36 -42.05 -1.76
CA ARG A 216 0.57 -42.34 -2.87
C ARG A 216 0.28 -41.50 -4.12
N THR A 217 -0.99 -41.28 -4.43
CA THR A 217 -1.40 -40.48 -5.59
C THR A 217 -1.07 -39.00 -5.39
N ILE A 218 -1.02 -38.52 -4.15
CA ILE A 218 -0.59 -37.14 -3.82
C ILE A 218 0.91 -36.95 -4.06
N GLU A 219 1.73 -37.96 -3.73
CA GLU A 219 3.17 -37.94 -3.98
C GLU A 219 3.46 -37.95 -5.48
N ASP A 220 2.83 -38.86 -6.24
CA ASP A 220 3.01 -38.97 -7.70
C ASP A 220 2.66 -37.66 -8.43
N LEU A 221 1.57 -37.01 -8.02
CA LEU A 221 1.11 -35.74 -8.58
C LEU A 221 2.02 -34.56 -8.20
N SER A 222 2.60 -34.58 -7.00
CA SER A 222 3.61 -33.58 -6.60
C SER A 222 4.86 -33.72 -7.47
N LEU A 223 5.33 -34.95 -7.68
CA LEU A 223 6.46 -35.25 -8.57
C LEU A 223 6.18 -34.83 -10.02
N ALA A 224 4.98 -35.07 -10.52
CA ALA A 224 4.58 -34.67 -11.86
C ALA A 224 4.57 -33.15 -12.03
N TYR A 225 4.09 -32.41 -11.02
CA TYR A 225 4.14 -30.95 -11.01
C TYR A 225 5.56 -30.40 -10.95
N ASP A 226 6.40 -30.96 -10.08
CA ASP A 226 7.80 -30.56 -10.00
C ASP A 226 8.53 -30.83 -11.33
N GLY A 227 8.25 -31.97 -11.98
CA GLY A 227 8.77 -32.29 -13.30
C GLY A 227 8.29 -31.32 -14.39
N LEU A 228 7.04 -30.88 -14.36
CA LEU A 228 6.50 -29.87 -15.27
C LEU A 228 7.19 -28.52 -15.08
N CYS A 229 7.35 -28.08 -13.84
CA CYS A 229 8.06 -26.85 -13.52
C CYS A 229 9.53 -26.92 -13.97
N LEU A 230 10.21 -28.06 -13.73
CA LEU A 230 11.58 -28.29 -14.18
C LEU A 230 11.70 -28.21 -15.71
N HIS A 231 10.75 -28.80 -16.44
CA HIS A 231 10.73 -28.76 -17.91
C HIS A 231 10.72 -27.33 -18.46
N TYR A 232 9.92 -26.46 -17.84
CA TYR A 232 9.81 -25.04 -18.20
C TYR A 232 10.82 -24.14 -17.48
N ARG A 233 11.74 -24.71 -16.69
CA ARG A 233 12.74 -24.00 -15.87
C ARG A 233 12.12 -23.00 -14.89
N MET A 234 10.97 -23.36 -14.34
CA MET A 234 10.28 -22.59 -13.30
C MET A 234 10.53 -23.22 -11.94
N ALA A 235 10.61 -22.40 -10.90
CA ALA A 235 10.59 -22.87 -9.52
C ALA A 235 9.14 -23.06 -9.04
N PRO A 236 8.74 -24.24 -8.56
CA PRO A 236 7.42 -24.44 -7.98
C PRO A 236 7.33 -23.71 -6.63
N SER A 237 6.26 -22.95 -6.42
CA SER A 237 5.94 -22.30 -5.15
C SER A 237 4.56 -22.73 -4.67
N ARG A 238 4.41 -23.00 -3.37
CA ARG A 238 3.12 -23.26 -2.70
C ARG A 238 2.77 -22.08 -1.80
N ASN A 239 1.48 -21.78 -1.64
CA ASN A 239 1.05 -20.73 -0.73
C ASN A 239 1.21 -21.17 0.74
N ASN A 240 1.66 -20.27 1.60
CA ASN A 240 1.84 -20.56 3.02
C ASN A 240 0.46 -20.64 3.69
N ARG A 241 0.02 -21.86 4.04
CA ARG A 241 -1.22 -22.10 4.80
C ARG A 241 -1.22 -21.23 6.08
N GLY A 242 -2.15 -20.28 6.17
CA GLY A 242 -2.43 -19.52 7.41
C GLY A 242 -2.06 -18.03 7.43
N LYS A 243 -1.56 -17.43 6.33
CA LYS A 243 -1.36 -15.97 6.25
C LYS A 243 -2.20 -15.36 5.12
N GLY A 244 -3.46 -15.03 5.41
CA GLY A 244 -4.36 -14.33 4.48
C GLY A 244 -3.85 -12.94 4.01
N HIS A 245 -2.77 -12.43 4.62
CA HIS A 245 -2.17 -11.15 4.28
C HIS A 245 -1.28 -11.17 3.02
N GLU A 246 -0.91 -12.34 2.49
CA GLU A 246 -0.20 -12.43 1.21
C GLU A 246 -1.14 -12.47 -0.02
N ASN A 247 -2.45 -12.65 0.19
CA ASN A 247 -3.47 -12.70 -0.86
C ASN A 247 -4.03 -11.31 -1.23
N GLY A 248 -3.50 -10.23 -0.64
CA GLY A 248 -3.99 -8.86 -0.87
C GLY A 248 -3.93 -8.41 -2.34
N SER A 249 -3.07 -9.03 -3.17
CA SER A 249 -3.01 -8.75 -4.61
C SER A 249 -3.99 -9.58 -5.46
N VAL A 250 -4.55 -10.67 -4.93
CA VAL A 250 -5.55 -11.50 -5.64
C VAL A 250 -6.96 -11.04 -5.30
N GLU A 251 -7.23 -10.64 -4.05
CA GLU A 251 -8.58 -10.21 -3.64
C GLU A 251 -8.97 -8.80 -4.10
N SER A 252 -8.01 -7.92 -4.45
CA SER A 252 -8.33 -6.60 -5.03
C SER A 252 -8.58 -6.61 -6.54
N SER A 253 -8.52 -7.77 -7.21
CA SER A 253 -8.70 -7.88 -8.67
C SER A 253 -9.82 -8.82 -9.12
N SER A 254 -10.72 -9.19 -8.20
CA SER A 254 -12.04 -9.77 -8.53
C SER A 254 -13.05 -8.74 -9.05
N GLY A 255 -12.58 -7.56 -9.49
CA GLY A 255 -13.37 -6.53 -10.12
C GLY A 255 -13.25 -6.61 -11.64
N ALA A 256 -14.25 -7.23 -12.27
CA ALA A 256 -14.60 -7.15 -13.68
C ALA A 256 -13.50 -7.51 -14.71
N LEU A 257 -13.78 -8.57 -15.49
CA LEU A 257 -13.19 -8.74 -16.83
C LEU A 257 -13.32 -7.41 -17.61
N PRO A 258 -12.24 -6.83 -18.14
CA PRO A 258 -12.35 -5.62 -18.95
C PRO A 258 -13.11 -5.96 -20.23
N GLN A 259 -14.24 -5.28 -20.43
CA GLN A 259 -14.92 -5.19 -21.73
C GLN A 259 -13.91 -4.57 -22.71
N ARG A 260 -13.61 -5.30 -23.78
CA ARG A 260 -12.80 -4.78 -24.91
C ARG A 260 -13.67 -3.82 -25.75
N PRO A 261 -13.04 -2.86 -26.45
CA PRO A 261 -13.71 -1.72 -27.09
C PRO A 261 -14.78 -2.09 -28.11
#